data_AF-A0A2V7C4H6-F1
#
_entry.id   AF-A0A2V7C4H6-F1
#
_cell.length_a   1.000
_cell.length_b   1.000
_cell.length_c   1.000
_cell.angle_alpha   90.00
_cell.angle_beta   90.00
_cell.angle_gamma   90.00
#
_symmetry.space_group_name_H-M   'P 1'
#
loop_
_entity.id
_entity.type
_entity.pdbx_description
1 polymer ?
#
loop_
_entity_poly.entity_id
_entity_poly.type
_entity_poly.pdbx_seq_one_letter_code
_entity_poly.pdbx_strand_id
1 'polypeptide(L)'
;MAQGVIPLGAVPTRESSAQVGEIGYEERASLECGRYMALLRHAIGPEPAGARLRVRRSEPDFGSYLEVVVEYDDENNVARAYAIRCDREAPTRWE
;
A
#
# COMPACT_ATOMS: atom_id res chain seq x y z
N MET A 1 -7.07 -11.84 18.00
CA MET A 1 -6.68 -10.71 17.15
C MET A 1 -6.50 -11.24 15.74
N ALA A 2 -7.59 -11.24 14.98
CA ALA A 2 -7.53 -11.55 13.54
C ALA A 2 -6.99 -10.31 12.82
N GLN A 3 -5.87 -10.45 12.10
CA GLN A 3 -5.30 -9.36 11.33
C GLN A 3 -5.49 -9.63 9.84
N GLY A 4 -6.16 -8.71 9.16
CA GLY A 4 -6.29 -8.68 7.72
C GLY A 4 -5.21 -7.81 7.08
N VAL A 5 -4.89 -8.12 5.83
CA VAL A 5 -3.95 -7.34 5.01
C VAL A 5 -4.54 -7.20 3.62
N ILE A 6 -4.64 -5.98 3.10
CA ILE A 6 -5.00 -5.72 1.70
C ILE A 6 -3.78 -5.10 0.99
N PRO A 7 -3.26 -5.73 -0.08
CA PRO A 7 -2.23 -5.14 -0.91
C PRO A 7 -2.82 -4.02 -1.79
N LEU A 8 -2.16 -2.87 -1.82
CA LEU A 8 -2.56 -1.70 -2.61
C LEU A 8 -1.64 -1.47 -3.81
N GLY A 9 -0.51 -2.20 -3.89
CA GLY A 9 0.53 -2.02 -4.91
C GLY A 9 1.58 -0.98 -4.52
N ALA A 10 2.61 -0.81 -5.37
CA ALA A 10 3.70 0.13 -5.14
C ALA A 10 3.37 1.59 -5.52
N VAL A 11 2.44 1.75 -6.46
CA VAL A 11 2.04 3.02 -7.08
C VAL A 11 0.53 3.02 -7.37
N PRO A 12 -0.09 4.17 -7.65
CA PRO A 12 -1.45 4.24 -8.15
C PRO A 12 -1.67 3.34 -9.38
N THR A 13 -2.86 2.75 -9.48
CA THR A 13 -3.14 1.66 -10.45
C THR A 13 -2.95 2.01 -11.93
N ARG A 14 -2.89 3.30 -12.31
CA ARG A 14 -2.67 3.75 -13.70
C ARG A 14 -1.27 4.34 -13.92
N GLU A 15 -0.37 4.20 -12.97
CA GLU A 15 1.01 4.67 -13.04
C GLU A 15 1.98 3.50 -13.30
N SER A 16 3.14 3.80 -13.86
CA SER A 16 4.22 2.82 -14.01
C SER A 16 5.05 2.75 -12.73
N SER A 17 5.24 1.54 -12.20
CA SER A 17 6.14 1.29 -11.07
C SER A 17 7.52 0.85 -11.54
N ALA A 18 8.52 0.97 -10.66
CA ALA A 18 9.81 0.32 -10.82
C ALA A 18 9.64 -1.19 -11.07
N GLN A 19 10.48 -1.74 -11.96
CA GLN A 19 10.43 -3.16 -12.33
C GLN A 19 11.50 -3.96 -11.60
N VAL A 20 11.12 -5.14 -11.09
CA VAL A 20 12.07 -6.06 -10.44
C VAL A 20 13.17 -6.43 -11.42
N GLY A 21 14.43 -6.24 -11.01
CA GLY A 21 15.60 -6.48 -11.84
C GLY A 21 16.20 -5.23 -12.50
N GLU A 22 15.54 -4.07 -12.41
CA GLU A 22 16.15 -2.80 -12.83
C GLU A 22 17.25 -2.34 -11.86
N ILE A 23 18.25 -1.64 -12.39
CA ILE A 23 19.29 -1.00 -11.57
C ILE A 23 18.62 0.06 -10.68
N GLY A 24 18.82 -0.05 -9.37
CA GLY A 24 18.23 0.86 -8.39
C GLY A 24 16.76 0.57 -8.06
N TYR A 25 16.26 -0.63 -8.40
CA TYR A 25 14.88 -1.05 -8.10
C TYR A 25 14.47 -0.77 -6.64
N GLU A 26 15.25 -1.22 -5.66
CA GLU A 26 14.88 -1.09 -4.25
C GLU A 26 14.73 0.37 -3.80
N GLU A 27 15.63 1.24 -4.26
CA GLU A 27 15.59 2.67 -3.93
C GLU A 27 14.36 3.33 -4.57
N ARG A 28 14.13 3.08 -5.87
CA ARG A 28 12.96 3.61 -6.58
C ARG A 28 11.65 3.11 -6.00
N ALA A 29 11.50 1.81 -5.81
CA ALA A 29 10.28 1.20 -5.28
C ALA A 29 9.98 1.69 -3.85
N SER A 30 11.01 1.90 -3.02
CA SER A 30 10.86 2.50 -1.69
C SER A 30 10.33 3.94 -1.75
N LEU A 31 10.89 4.78 -2.63
CA LEU A 31 10.44 6.15 -2.84
C LEU A 31 9.01 6.22 -3.39
N GLU A 32 8.69 5.37 -4.36
CA GLU A 32 7.36 5.22 -4.95
C GLU A 32 6.32 4.82 -3.90
N CYS A 33 6.60 3.76 -3.12
CA CYS A 33 5.72 3.32 -2.03
C CYS A 33 5.53 4.41 -0.98
N GLY A 34 6.60 5.11 -0.59
CA GLY A 34 6.54 6.21 0.37
C GLY A 34 5.66 7.36 -0.12
N ARG A 35 5.81 7.74 -1.40
CA ARG A 35 4.96 8.75 -2.04
C ARG A 35 3.50 8.29 -2.10
N TYR A 36 3.26 7.03 -2.46
CA TYR A 36 1.90 6.50 -2.56
C TYR A 36 1.20 6.44 -1.20
N MET A 37 1.90 6.04 -0.13
CA MET A 37 1.38 6.13 1.23
C MET A 37 0.99 7.56 1.63
N ALA A 38 1.80 8.56 1.27
CA ALA A 38 1.48 9.96 1.54
C ALA A 38 0.23 10.42 0.77
N LEU A 39 0.10 10.00 -0.49
CA LEU A 39 -1.08 10.27 -1.32
C LEU A 39 -2.35 9.62 -0.75
N LEU A 40 -2.28 8.35 -0.33
CA LEU A 40 -3.38 7.64 0.31
C LEU A 40 -3.85 8.37 1.58
N ARG A 41 -2.91 8.82 2.43
CA ARG A 41 -3.24 9.59 3.63
C ARG A 41 -3.85 10.95 3.32
N HIS A 42 -3.44 11.58 2.21
CA HIS A 42 -4.01 12.84 1.76
C HIS A 42 -5.44 12.68 1.24
N ALA A 43 -5.69 11.65 0.42
CA ALA A 43 -6.99 11.43 -0.23
C ALA A 43 -8.03 10.78 0.70
N ILE A 44 -7.62 9.78 1.49
CA ILE A 44 -8.54 8.98 2.33
C ILE A 44 -8.61 9.52 3.76
N GLY A 45 -7.50 10.09 4.25
CA GLY A 45 -7.31 10.52 5.63
C GLY A 45 -6.31 9.65 6.40
N PRO A 46 -5.99 10.01 7.65
CA PRO A 46 -5.05 9.26 8.49
C PRO A 46 -5.61 7.90 8.91
N GLU A 47 -4.72 6.94 9.20
CA GLU A 47 -5.14 5.62 9.66
C GLU A 47 -5.84 5.68 11.04
N PRO A 48 -7.04 5.08 11.21
CA PRO A 48 -7.68 4.96 12.51
C PRO A 48 -6.98 3.92 13.40
N ALA A 49 -7.34 3.91 14.69
CA ALA A 49 -6.88 2.86 15.60
C ALA A 49 -7.26 1.47 15.07
N GLY A 50 -6.28 0.58 14.99
CA GLY A 50 -6.44 -0.77 14.46
C GLY A 50 -6.17 -0.89 12.96
N ALA A 51 -5.88 0.19 12.22
CA ALA A 51 -5.40 0.13 10.84
C ALA A 51 -4.03 0.81 10.69
N ARG A 52 -3.23 0.39 9.72
CA ARG A 52 -1.93 0.99 9.42
C ARG A 52 -1.51 0.75 7.97
N LEU A 53 -1.04 1.80 7.30
CA LEU A 53 -0.35 1.67 6.02
C LEU A 53 1.12 1.32 6.26
N ARG A 54 1.64 0.36 5.49
CA ARG A 54 3.04 -0.07 5.55
C ARG A 54 3.58 -0.40 4.17
N VAL A 55 4.89 -0.23 4.01
CA VAL A 55 5.63 -0.85 2.90
C VAL A 55 5.98 -2.27 3.32
N ARG A 56 5.62 -3.24 2.51
CA ARG A 56 5.91 -4.66 2.70
C ARG A 56 6.79 -5.15 1.55
N ARG A 57 7.80 -5.95 1.89
CA ARG A 57 8.49 -6.78 0.90
C ARG A 57 7.67 -8.06 0.71
N SER A 58 7.19 -8.25 -0.50
CA SER A 58 6.45 -9.45 -0.90
C SER A 58 7.35 -10.31 -1.77
N GLU A 59 7.42 -11.60 -1.44
CA GLU A 59 8.29 -12.58 -2.07
C GLU A 59 7.45 -13.61 -2.81
N PRO A 60 6.96 -13.31 -4.02
CA PRO A 60 6.46 -14.36 -4.92
C PRO A 60 7.62 -15.24 -5.37
N ASP A 61 7.31 -16.45 -5.84
CA ASP A 61 8.25 -17.48 -6.33
C ASP A 61 9.26 -17.00 -7.41
N PHE A 62 9.14 -15.77 -7.91
CA PHE A 62 9.94 -15.18 -8.99
C PHE A 62 10.63 -13.85 -8.65
N GLY A 63 10.75 -13.49 -7.37
CA GLY A 63 11.59 -12.38 -6.89
C GLY A 63 10.87 -11.40 -5.97
N SER A 64 11.59 -10.86 -4.98
CA SER A 64 11.02 -9.97 -3.98
C SER A 64 10.71 -8.58 -4.57
N TYR A 65 9.50 -8.08 -4.36
CA TYR A 65 9.09 -6.72 -4.71
C TYR A 65 8.61 -5.95 -3.47
N LEU A 66 8.62 -4.61 -3.55
CA LEU A 66 8.03 -3.75 -2.52
C LEU A 66 6.63 -3.31 -2.94
N GLU A 67 5.70 -3.31 -2.01
CA GLU A 67 4.35 -2.80 -2.19
C GLU A 67 3.84 -2.10 -0.94
N VAL A 68 2.84 -1.23 -1.10
CA VAL A 68 2.08 -0.67 0.00
C VAL A 68 0.96 -1.64 0.36
N VAL A 69 0.79 -1.90 1.65
CA VAL A 69 -0.31 -2.69 2.21
C VAL A 69 -1.02 -1.89 3.29
N VAL A 70 -2.30 -2.17 3.49
CA VAL A 70 -3.03 -1.77 4.69
C VAL A 70 -3.24 -2.99 5.58
N GLU A 71 -2.60 -2.97 6.75
CA GLU A 71 -2.83 -3.93 7.83
C GLU A 71 -4.00 -3.41 8.67
N TYR A 72 -4.93 -4.29 9.05
CA TYR A 72 -6.05 -3.91 9.89
C TYR A 72 -6.50 -5.03 10.83
N ASP A 73 -7.07 -4.65 11.96
CA ASP A 73 -7.76 -5.55 12.88
C ASP A 73 -9.14 -5.89 12.30
N ASP A 74 -9.36 -7.15 11.93
CA ASP A 74 -10.60 -7.61 11.30
C ASP A 74 -11.77 -7.65 12.30
N GLU A 75 -11.48 -7.66 13.61
CA GLU A 75 -12.48 -7.54 14.68
C GLU A 75 -12.94 -6.08 14.88
N ASN A 76 -12.20 -5.11 14.32
CA ASN A 76 -12.50 -3.69 14.38
C ASN A 76 -13.14 -3.19 13.07
N ASN A 77 -14.46 -2.99 13.09
CA ASN A 77 -15.22 -2.54 11.92
C ASN A 77 -14.72 -1.20 11.32
N VAL A 78 -14.18 -0.28 12.14
CA VAL A 78 -13.66 1.00 11.65
C VAL A 78 -12.34 0.79 10.90
N ALA A 79 -11.45 -0.04 11.44
CA ALA A 79 -10.19 -0.38 10.80
C ALA A 79 -10.41 -1.14 9.48
N ARG A 80 -11.32 -2.12 9.49
CA ARG A 80 -11.74 -2.87 8.31
C ARG A 80 -12.37 -1.97 7.23
N ALA A 81 -13.26 -1.06 7.62
CA ALA A 81 -13.84 -0.10 6.70
C ALA A 81 -12.77 0.82 6.09
N TYR A 82 -11.83 1.32 6.89
CA TYR A 82 -10.70 2.11 6.37
C TYR A 82 -9.88 1.34 5.34
N ALA A 83 -9.53 0.08 5.63
CA ALA A 83 -8.76 -0.76 4.71
C ALA A 83 -9.49 -0.98 3.37
N ILE A 84 -10.80 -1.27 3.41
CA ILE A 84 -11.62 -1.41 2.20
C ILE A 84 -11.72 -0.08 1.42
N ARG A 85 -11.77 1.05 2.11
CA ARG A 85 -11.76 2.38 1.46
C ARG A 85 -10.42 2.65 0.78
N CYS A 86 -9.29 2.33 1.42
CA CYS A 86 -7.98 2.45 0.78
C CYS A 86 -7.88 1.65 -0.52
N ASP A 87 -8.50 0.47 -0.59
CA ASP A 87 -8.53 -0.37 -1.79
C ASP A 87 -9.46 0.19 -2.89
N ARG A 88 -10.67 0.61 -2.50
CA ARG A 88 -11.73 1.01 -3.46
C ARG A 88 -11.65 2.46 -3.91
N GLU A 89 -11.22 3.35 -3.03
CA GLU A 89 -11.17 4.80 -3.25
C GLU A 89 -9.74 5.28 -3.47
N ALA A 90 -8.76 4.38 -3.62
CA ALA A 90 -7.37 4.71 -3.88
C ALA A 90 -7.25 5.65 -5.10
N PRO A 91 -6.48 6.74 -5.01
CA PRO A 91 -6.14 7.53 -6.17
C PRO A 91 -5.50 6.65 -7.24
N THR A 92 -5.93 6.82 -8.49
CA THR A 92 -5.45 6.00 -9.61
C THR A 92 -4.25 6.63 -10.33
N ARG A 93 -3.90 7.87 -9.98
CA ARG A 93 -2.77 8.67 -10.48
C ARG A 93 -2.12 9.45 -9.35
N TRP A 94 -0.98 10.07 -9.62
CA TRP A 94 -0.26 10.90 -8.65
C TRP A 94 -0.86 12.30 -8.38
N GLU A 95 -1.79 12.75 -9.22
CA GLU A 95 -2.44 14.08 -9.20
C GLU A 95 -3.78 14.08 -8.45
#